data_AF-A0AAQ4EYH7-F1
#
_entry.id   AF-A0AAQ4EYH7-F1
#
_cell.length_a   1.000
_cell.length_b   1.000
_cell.length_c   1.000
_cell.angle_alpha   90.00
_cell.angle_beta   90.00
_cell.angle_gamma   90.00
#
_symmetry.space_group_name_H-M   'P 1'
#
loop_
_entity.id
_entity.type
_entity.pdbx_description
1 polymer ?
#
loop_
_entity_poly.entity_id
_entity_poly.type
_entity_poly.pdbx_seq_one_letter_code
_entity_poly.pdbx_strand_id
1 'polypeptide(L)'
;MSALEKVRAGETPRWINSALEKLRAGETPRWRNSVLEKLRVGETPFWRNSVLEKVRVGESPRWRNSAFEKLRTGETPRWRNSVLHKICAGGTPDWRNSAQEKLRAGQTPRWRNSVLEKLRAGEKSRWRNCALEKLRVGETPLWRKSELEKVRAGETLRCINSALEKLRDGETPRWRKVRSGETLR
;
A
#
# COMPACT_ATOMS: atom_id res chain seq x y z
N MET A 1 29.88 -2.57 -3.17
CA MET A 1 28.69 -2.99 -2.39
C MET A 1 29.18 -3.87 -1.26
N SER A 2 28.70 -3.66 -0.03
CA SER A 2 29.04 -4.55 1.08
C SER A 2 27.99 -5.64 1.17
N ALA A 3 28.40 -6.90 1.03
CA ALA A 3 27.55 -8.07 1.23
C ALA A 3 27.74 -8.57 2.67
N LEU A 4 26.68 -8.61 3.47
CA LEU A 4 26.72 -9.21 4.80
C LEU A 4 25.60 -10.23 4.94
N GLU A 5 25.92 -11.38 5.50
CA GLU A 5 24.99 -12.50 5.60
C GLU A 5 23.95 -12.26 6.71
N LYS A 6 24.41 -11.89 7.92
CA LYS A 6 23.55 -11.69 9.09
C LYS A 6 23.99 -10.46 9.86
N VAL A 7 23.08 -9.50 10.05
CA VAL A 7 23.36 -8.27 10.77
C VAL A 7 22.33 -8.03 11.86
N ARG A 8 22.82 -7.59 13.03
CA ARG A 8 22.04 -6.95 14.08
C ARG A 8 22.58 -5.54 14.26
N ALA A 9 21.70 -4.54 14.15
CA ALA A 9 22.09 -3.15 14.26
C ALA A 9 21.24 -2.45 15.33
N GLY A 10 21.86 -1.52 16.05
CA GLY A 10 21.24 -0.75 17.13
C GLY A 10 20.22 0.27 16.63
N GLU A 11 20.09 1.37 17.37
CA GLU A 11 18.96 2.29 17.23
C GLU A 11 18.93 3.01 15.87
N THR A 12 20.02 3.59 15.39
CA THR A 12 19.98 4.54 14.25
C THR A 12 20.94 4.23 13.09
N PRO A 13 21.10 2.97 12.65
CA PRO A 13 22.12 2.62 11.66
C PRO A 13 21.80 3.21 10.28
N ARG A 14 22.86 3.55 9.54
CA ARG A 14 22.77 4.06 8.17
C ARG A 14 23.50 3.13 7.21
N TRP A 15 22.79 2.71 6.17
CA TRP A 15 23.26 1.77 5.16
C TRP A 15 23.26 2.44 3.78
N ILE A 16 24.38 2.35 3.08
CA ILE A 16 24.55 2.88 1.73
C ILE A 16 25.13 1.77 0.86
N ASN A 17 24.51 1.51 -0.29
CA ASN A 17 24.99 0.51 -1.27
C ASN A 17 25.22 -0.88 -0.64
N SER A 18 24.19 -1.37 0.06
CA SER A 18 24.28 -2.58 0.90
C SER A 18 23.43 -3.72 0.34
N ALA A 19 23.97 -4.93 0.39
CA ALA A 19 23.26 -6.17 0.09
C ALA A 19 23.27 -7.05 1.34
N LEU A 20 22.09 -7.33 1.93
CA LEU A 20 22.00 -8.14 3.15
C LEU A 20 21.00 -9.28 2.98
N GLU A 21 21.39 -10.48 3.39
CA GLU A 21 20.48 -11.62 3.37
C GLU A 21 19.50 -11.57 4.55
N LYS A 22 20.02 -11.35 5.77
CA LYS A 22 19.22 -11.29 6.99
C LYS A 22 19.59 -10.09 7.86
N LEU A 23 18.62 -9.22 8.15
CA LEU A 23 18.81 -8.05 9.02
C LEU A 23 17.74 -7.96 10.11
N ARG A 24 18.19 -7.69 11.34
CA ARG A 24 17.38 -7.14 12.42
C ARG A 24 17.93 -5.76 12.81
N ALA A 25 17.10 -4.72 12.74
CA ALA A 25 17.48 -3.38 13.14
C ALA A 25 16.47 -2.78 14.11
N GLY A 26 16.97 -1.95 15.03
CA GLY A 26 16.19 -1.19 15.99
C GLY A 26 15.49 0.02 15.36
N GLU A 27 15.67 1.17 15.99
CA GLU A 27 14.65 2.22 16.06
C GLU A 27 14.57 3.35 15.02
N THR A 28 15.50 3.66 14.13
CA THR A 28 15.24 4.66 13.06
C THR A 28 16.15 4.40 11.85
N PRO A 29 16.33 3.14 11.44
CA PRO A 29 17.36 2.82 10.45
C PRO A 29 17.08 3.47 9.09
N ARG A 30 18.16 3.88 8.41
CA ARG A 30 18.09 4.53 7.09
C ARG A 30 18.86 3.74 6.05
N TRP A 31 18.24 3.51 4.91
CA TRP A 31 18.85 2.81 3.78
C TRP A 31 18.79 3.63 2.50
N ARG A 32 19.89 3.58 1.76
CA ARG A 32 19.99 4.11 0.40
C ARG A 32 20.63 3.08 -0.52
N ASN A 33 19.97 2.75 -1.62
CA ASN A 33 20.43 1.78 -2.61
C ASN A 33 20.71 0.43 -1.95
N SER A 34 19.64 -0.30 -1.59
CA SER A 34 19.78 -1.53 -0.81
C SER A 34 18.98 -2.69 -1.40
N VAL A 35 19.57 -3.87 -1.35
CA VAL A 35 18.93 -5.15 -1.72
C VAL A 35 18.89 -6.04 -0.48
N LEU A 36 17.69 -6.46 -0.06
CA LEU A 36 17.50 -7.13 1.22
C LEU A 36 16.55 -8.32 1.07
N GLU A 37 16.96 -9.51 1.48
CA GLU A 37 16.11 -10.69 1.35
C GLU A 37 15.12 -10.81 2.53
N LYS A 38 15.62 -10.86 3.77
CA LYS A 38 14.80 -11.03 4.98
C LYS A 38 15.07 -9.92 6.00
N LEU A 39 14.03 -9.16 6.31
CA LEU A 39 14.14 -7.99 7.18
C LEU A 39 13.12 -8.03 8.32
N ARG A 40 13.58 -7.72 9.55
CA ARG A 40 12.73 -7.28 10.66
C ARG A 40 13.25 -5.95 11.21
N VAL A 41 12.41 -4.94 11.21
CA VAL A 41 12.77 -3.59 11.67
C VAL A 41 11.74 -3.11 12.65
N GLY A 42 12.21 -2.41 13.68
CA GLY A 42 11.38 -1.69 14.64
C GLY A 42 10.73 -0.46 14.02
N GLU A 43 10.92 0.67 14.67
CA GLU A 43 10.13 1.88 14.45
C GLU A 43 10.74 2.84 13.42
N THR A 44 9.86 3.60 12.76
CA THR A 44 10.14 4.74 11.89
C THR A 44 11.26 4.62 10.82
N PRO A 45 11.47 3.45 10.20
CA PRO A 45 12.55 3.32 9.24
C PRO A 45 12.33 4.04 7.91
N PHE A 46 13.44 4.43 7.27
CA PHE A 46 13.42 5.13 5.98
C PHE A 46 14.25 4.42 4.91
N TRP A 47 13.65 4.17 3.75
CA TRP A 47 14.34 3.58 2.61
C TRP A 47 14.20 4.42 1.35
N ARG A 48 15.31 4.46 0.60
CA ARG A 48 15.38 5.06 -0.72
C ARG A 48 16.05 4.10 -1.69
N ASN A 49 15.41 3.87 -2.84
CA ASN A 49 15.93 3.00 -3.90
C ASN A 49 16.24 1.60 -3.35
N SER A 50 15.20 0.83 -3.01
CA SER A 50 15.40 -0.45 -2.33
C SER A 50 14.55 -1.56 -2.92
N VAL A 51 15.14 -2.75 -3.01
CA VAL A 51 14.45 -3.98 -3.43
C VAL A 51 14.46 -4.93 -2.24
N LEU A 52 13.28 -5.33 -1.78
CA LEU A 52 13.15 -6.22 -0.63
C LEU A 52 12.21 -7.39 -0.89
N GLU A 53 12.60 -8.60 -0.47
CA GLU A 53 11.78 -9.78 -0.71
C GLU A 53 10.76 -10.02 0.41
N LYS A 54 11.24 -10.21 1.65
CA LYS A 54 10.41 -10.54 2.82
C LYS A 54 10.66 -9.57 3.96
N VAL A 55 9.69 -8.69 4.20
CA VAL A 55 9.85 -7.59 5.14
C VAL A 55 8.75 -7.58 6.21
N ARG A 56 9.18 -7.40 7.46
CA ARG A 56 8.30 -7.03 8.58
C ARG A 56 8.81 -5.74 9.20
N VAL A 57 7.95 -4.74 9.25
CA VAL A 57 8.26 -3.46 9.87
C VAL A 57 7.22 -3.11 10.91
N GLY A 58 7.67 -2.53 12.02
CA GLY A 58 6.82 -1.90 13.01
C GLY A 58 6.20 -0.62 12.47
N GLU A 59 6.32 0.44 13.24
CA GLU A 59 5.52 1.65 13.08
C GLU A 59 6.11 2.63 12.07
N SER A 60 5.22 3.33 11.35
CA SER A 60 5.49 4.54 10.59
C SER A 60 6.63 4.49 9.55
N PRO A 61 6.81 3.39 8.78
CA PRO A 61 7.90 3.33 7.81
C PRO A 61 7.66 4.23 6.60
N ARG A 62 8.76 4.70 6.01
CA ARG A 62 8.75 5.56 4.83
C ARG A 62 9.58 4.99 3.70
N TRP A 63 8.97 4.88 2.53
CA TRP A 63 9.56 4.24 1.37
C TRP A 63 9.51 5.15 0.15
N ARG A 64 10.64 5.23 -0.56
CA ARG A 64 10.76 5.99 -1.80
C ARG A 64 11.50 5.17 -2.85
N ASN A 65 10.88 4.99 -4.01
CA ASN A 65 11.44 4.19 -5.11
C ASN A 65 11.77 2.78 -4.62
N SER A 66 10.76 2.01 -4.24
CA SER A 66 10.98 0.73 -3.56
C SER A 66 10.12 -0.38 -4.13
N ALA A 67 10.67 -1.59 -4.21
CA ALA A 67 10.02 -2.78 -4.74
C ALA A 67 9.94 -3.90 -3.68
N PHE A 68 8.79 -4.58 -3.59
CA PHE A 68 8.53 -5.63 -2.61
C PHE A 68 7.82 -6.85 -3.18
N GLU A 69 8.28 -8.03 -2.78
CA GLU A 69 7.52 -9.25 -3.03
C GLU A 69 6.48 -9.51 -1.92
N LYS A 70 6.92 -9.48 -0.65
CA LYS A 70 6.09 -9.76 0.53
C LYS A 70 6.39 -8.79 1.67
N LEU A 71 5.37 -8.05 2.09
CA LEU A 71 5.50 -7.04 3.13
C LEU A 71 4.37 -7.12 4.17
N ARG A 72 4.76 -7.07 5.44
CA ARG A 72 3.87 -6.72 6.56
C ARG A 72 4.38 -5.46 7.25
N THR A 73 3.53 -4.47 7.38
CA THR A 73 3.85 -3.21 8.04
C THR A 73 2.81 -2.88 9.10
N GLY A 74 3.27 -2.25 10.18
CA GLY A 74 2.43 -1.71 11.24
C GLY A 74 1.72 -0.43 10.81
N GLU A 75 1.64 0.52 11.73
CA GLU A 75 0.79 1.69 11.59
C GLU A 75 1.38 2.76 10.67
N THR A 76 0.50 3.49 9.97
CA THR A 76 0.79 4.72 9.20
C THR A 76 1.92 4.67 8.14
N PRO A 77 2.15 3.57 7.40
CA PRO A 77 3.24 3.50 6.45
C PRO A 77 3.02 4.45 5.26
N ARG A 78 4.11 5.04 4.75
CA ARG A 78 4.07 5.97 3.61
C ARG A 78 4.90 5.47 2.43
N TRP A 79 4.31 5.54 1.24
CA TRP A 79 4.87 5.00 0.02
C TRP A 79 4.89 6.03 -1.10
N ARG A 80 6.03 6.11 -1.79
CA ARG A 80 6.19 6.96 -2.96
C ARG A 80 6.95 6.23 -4.04
N ASN A 81 6.34 6.11 -5.23
CA ASN A 81 6.93 5.43 -6.38
C ASN A 81 7.30 3.98 -6.01
N SER A 82 6.30 3.16 -5.67
CA SER A 82 6.53 1.81 -5.14
C SER A 82 5.78 0.75 -5.90
N VAL A 83 6.41 -0.41 -6.10
CA VAL A 83 5.82 -1.58 -6.76
C VAL A 83 5.79 -2.72 -5.75
N LEU A 84 4.61 -3.26 -5.48
CA LEU A 84 4.46 -4.24 -4.41
C LEU A 84 3.54 -5.39 -4.83
N HIS A 85 3.96 -6.61 -4.54
CA HIS A 85 3.18 -7.79 -4.94
C HIS A 85 2.18 -8.22 -3.86
N LYS A 86 2.64 -8.61 -2.65
CA LYS A 86 1.78 -9.03 -1.53
C LYS A 86 2.00 -8.17 -0.29
N ILE A 87 0.98 -7.44 0.13
CA ILE A 87 1.08 -6.50 1.27
C ILE A 87 -0.04 -6.71 2.29
N CYS A 88 0.34 -6.63 3.55
CA CYS A 88 -0.57 -6.33 4.65
C CYS A 88 -0.09 -5.06 5.38
N ALA A 89 -0.89 -4.00 5.31
CA ALA A 89 -0.60 -2.72 5.95
C ALA A 89 -1.69 -2.37 6.97
N GLY A 90 -1.28 -2.11 8.21
CA GLY A 90 -2.17 -1.69 9.30
C GLY A 90 -2.47 -0.18 9.32
N GLY A 91 -3.42 0.22 10.17
CA GLY A 91 -3.73 1.62 10.48
C GLY A 91 -4.14 2.45 9.27
N THR A 92 -3.29 3.41 8.89
CA THR A 92 -3.62 4.52 7.98
C THR A 92 -2.58 4.68 6.84
N PRO A 93 -2.39 3.67 5.98
CA PRO A 93 -1.33 3.70 4.98
C PRO A 93 -1.59 4.77 3.90
N ASP A 94 -0.54 5.47 3.46
CA ASP A 94 -0.60 6.48 2.40
C ASP A 94 0.26 6.07 1.20
N TRP A 95 -0.37 5.97 0.03
CA TRP A 95 0.23 5.52 -1.21
C TRP A 95 0.20 6.60 -2.28
N ARG A 96 1.37 6.91 -2.83
CA ARG A 96 1.53 7.85 -3.95
C ARG A 96 2.30 7.21 -5.08
N ASN A 97 1.76 7.24 -6.30
CA ASN A 97 2.40 6.69 -7.48
C ASN A 97 2.80 5.21 -7.23
N SER A 98 1.86 4.37 -6.85
CA SER A 98 2.16 2.98 -6.45
C SER A 98 1.39 1.98 -7.30
N ALA A 99 1.98 0.81 -7.51
CA ALA A 99 1.35 -0.32 -8.18
C ALA A 99 1.32 -1.51 -7.22
N GLN A 100 0.16 -2.16 -7.08
CA GLN A 100 -0.03 -3.28 -6.16
C GLN A 100 -0.84 -4.43 -6.76
N GLU A 101 -0.37 -5.66 -6.59
CA GLU A 101 -1.13 -6.83 -7.03
C GLU A 101 -2.16 -7.26 -5.98
N LYS A 102 -1.72 -7.55 -4.75
CA LYS A 102 -2.56 -8.07 -3.66
C LYS A 102 -2.31 -7.27 -2.39
N LEU A 103 -3.28 -6.43 -2.01
CA LEU A 103 -3.21 -5.59 -0.82
C LEU A 103 -4.33 -5.89 0.18
N ARG A 104 -3.95 -6.00 1.45
CA ARG A 104 -4.85 -5.80 2.61
C ARG A 104 -4.43 -4.53 3.32
N ALA A 105 -5.30 -3.53 3.31
CA ALA A 105 -5.08 -2.25 3.96
C ALA A 105 -6.01 -2.10 5.18
N GLY A 106 -5.51 -1.39 6.20
CA GLY A 106 -6.18 -1.14 7.47
C GLY A 106 -7.37 -0.18 7.36
N GLN A 107 -7.63 0.54 8.46
CA GLN A 107 -8.85 1.30 8.70
C GLN A 107 -9.03 2.49 7.76
N THR A 108 -8.01 3.35 7.61
CA THR A 108 -8.16 4.60 6.84
C THR A 108 -7.11 4.85 5.74
N PRO A 109 -7.03 3.98 4.74
CA PRO A 109 -5.99 4.07 3.73
C PRO A 109 -6.27 5.16 2.68
N ARG A 110 -5.18 5.75 2.16
CA ARG A 110 -5.21 6.83 1.15
C ARG A 110 -4.36 6.47 -0.06
N TRP A 111 -4.89 6.71 -1.25
CA TRP A 111 -4.18 6.48 -2.50
C TRP A 111 -4.30 7.66 -3.44
N ARG A 112 -3.18 7.93 -4.12
CA ARG A 112 -3.07 8.91 -5.19
C ARG A 112 -2.26 8.32 -6.35
N ASN A 113 -2.79 8.43 -7.57
CA ASN A 113 -2.10 7.98 -8.79
C ASN A 113 -1.64 6.51 -8.65
N SER A 114 -2.55 5.60 -8.28
CA SER A 114 -2.17 4.21 -7.98
C SER A 114 -2.97 3.21 -8.80
N VAL A 115 -2.34 2.08 -9.11
CA VAL A 115 -2.94 0.98 -9.87
C VAL A 115 -2.97 -0.26 -8.99
N LEU A 116 -4.12 -0.89 -8.85
CA LEU A 116 -4.29 -2.06 -7.99
C LEU A 116 -5.06 -3.17 -8.70
N GLU A 117 -4.63 -4.41 -8.54
CA GLU A 117 -5.39 -5.56 -9.06
C GLU A 117 -6.43 -6.04 -8.04
N LYS A 118 -5.98 -6.42 -6.83
CA LYS A 118 -6.85 -6.98 -5.79
C LYS A 118 -6.66 -6.27 -4.46
N LEU A 119 -7.72 -5.68 -3.96
CA LEU A 119 -7.73 -4.98 -2.67
C LEU A 119 -8.80 -5.49 -1.71
N ARG A 120 -8.39 -5.64 -0.45
CA ARG A 120 -9.30 -5.57 0.71
C ARG A 120 -8.92 -4.36 1.56
N ALA A 121 -9.81 -3.40 1.70
CA ALA A 121 -9.60 -2.21 2.52
C ALA A 121 -10.64 -2.16 3.64
N GLY A 122 -10.25 -1.56 4.77
CA GLY A 122 -11.12 -1.36 5.93
C GLY A 122 -12.17 -0.27 5.72
N GLU A 123 -12.59 0.33 6.84
CA GLU A 123 -13.74 1.23 6.96
C GLU A 123 -13.73 2.41 5.97
N LYS A 124 -12.69 3.27 5.99
CA LYS A 124 -12.72 4.58 5.31
C LYS A 124 -11.57 4.75 4.33
N SER A 125 -11.84 4.64 3.04
CA SER A 125 -10.78 4.72 2.02
C SER A 125 -10.89 5.97 1.15
N ARG A 126 -9.76 6.60 0.79
CA ARG A 126 -9.75 7.76 -0.13
C ARG A 126 -8.86 7.53 -1.35
N TRP A 127 -9.40 7.83 -2.51
CA TRP A 127 -8.79 7.51 -3.80
C TRP A 127 -8.84 8.70 -4.75
N ARG A 128 -7.71 8.94 -5.42
CA ARG A 128 -7.60 9.99 -6.44
C ARG A 128 -6.76 9.51 -7.60
N ASN A 129 -7.30 9.58 -8.82
CA ASN A 129 -6.60 9.15 -10.04
C ASN A 129 -6.12 7.70 -9.92
N CYS A 130 -7.00 6.78 -9.58
CA CYS A 130 -6.64 5.38 -9.37
C CYS A 130 -7.37 4.46 -10.34
N ALA A 131 -6.73 3.34 -10.67
CA ALA A 131 -7.34 2.25 -11.44
C ALA A 131 -7.36 0.98 -10.57
N LEU A 132 -8.49 0.29 -10.52
CA LEU A 132 -8.66 -0.89 -9.68
C LEU A 132 -9.55 -1.95 -10.33
N GLU A 133 -9.04 -3.18 -10.40
CA GLU A 133 -9.76 -4.31 -10.98
C GLU A 133 -10.77 -4.91 -9.98
N LYS A 134 -10.33 -5.33 -8.79
CA LYS A 134 -11.17 -6.03 -7.82
C LYS A 134 -11.04 -5.44 -6.41
N LEU A 135 -12.15 -4.94 -5.90
CA LEU A 135 -12.25 -4.34 -4.57
C LEU A 135 -13.24 -5.07 -3.67
N ARG A 136 -12.83 -5.27 -2.42
CA ARG A 136 -13.73 -5.38 -1.28
C ARG A 136 -13.39 -4.28 -0.29
N VAL A 137 -14.36 -3.44 0.02
CA VAL A 137 -14.21 -2.32 0.95
C VAL A 137 -15.35 -2.31 1.94
N GLY A 138 -15.07 -1.78 3.13
CA GLY A 138 -16.07 -1.61 4.18
C GLY A 138 -17.03 -0.46 3.87
N GLU A 139 -17.14 0.44 4.84
CA GLU A 139 -18.28 1.34 5.02
C GLU A 139 -18.28 2.55 4.08
N THR A 140 -17.17 3.29 3.94
CA THR A 140 -17.21 4.63 3.32
C THR A 140 -16.02 4.96 2.41
N PRO A 141 -15.85 4.32 1.23
CA PRO A 141 -14.84 4.75 0.27
C PRO A 141 -15.26 5.98 -0.54
N LEU A 142 -14.28 6.85 -0.81
CA LEU A 142 -14.40 8.03 -1.65
C LEU A 142 -13.46 7.95 -2.85
N TRP A 143 -14.04 8.01 -4.04
CA TRP A 143 -13.35 7.92 -5.33
C TRP A 143 -13.45 9.23 -6.09
N ARG A 144 -12.31 9.67 -6.63
CA ARG A 144 -12.23 10.84 -7.50
C ARG A 144 -11.37 10.53 -8.71
N LYS A 145 -11.90 10.78 -9.91
CA LYS A 145 -11.17 10.57 -11.18
C LYS A 145 -10.59 9.16 -11.26
N SER A 146 -11.37 8.14 -10.94
CA SER A 146 -10.87 6.75 -10.83
C SER A 146 -11.66 5.80 -11.72
N GLU A 147 -11.01 4.71 -12.12
CA GLU A 147 -11.60 3.65 -12.93
C GLU A 147 -11.66 2.36 -12.12
N LEU A 148 -12.85 1.76 -12.09
CA LEU A 148 -13.15 0.62 -11.24
C LEU A 148 -13.85 -0.46 -12.09
N GLU A 149 -13.37 -1.69 -12.00
CA GLU A 149 -14.04 -2.81 -12.69
C GLU A 149 -15.07 -3.47 -11.77
N LYS A 150 -14.64 -4.12 -10.68
CA LYS A 150 -15.50 -4.88 -9.77
C LYS A 150 -15.37 -4.40 -8.33
N VAL A 151 -16.45 -3.82 -7.79
CA VAL A 151 -16.49 -3.32 -6.41
C VAL A 151 -17.55 -4.05 -5.60
N ARG A 152 -17.15 -4.56 -4.43
CA ARG A 152 -18.06 -4.92 -3.35
C ARG A 152 -17.89 -3.96 -2.18
N ALA A 153 -18.95 -3.24 -1.83
CA ALA A 153 -18.98 -2.27 -0.75
C ALA A 153 -20.02 -2.64 0.30
N GLY A 154 -19.74 -2.35 1.56
CA GLY A 154 -20.65 -2.65 2.68
C GLY A 154 -21.83 -1.68 2.72
N GLU A 155 -21.52 -0.40 2.87
CA GLU A 155 -22.54 0.63 3.10
C GLU A 155 -22.51 1.67 1.98
N THR A 156 -21.79 2.78 2.17
CA THR A 156 -21.91 3.97 1.34
C THR A 156 -20.74 4.14 0.37
N LEU A 157 -21.05 4.28 -0.91
CA LEU A 157 -20.07 4.62 -1.94
C LEU A 157 -20.21 6.06 -2.39
N ARG A 158 -19.08 6.79 -2.47
CA ARG A 158 -19.05 8.11 -3.11
C ARG A 158 -18.06 8.15 -4.27
N CYS A 159 -18.57 8.37 -5.47
CA CYS A 159 -17.77 8.44 -6.70
C CYS A 159 -17.95 9.79 -7.41
N ILE A 160 -16.84 10.43 -7.77
CA ILE A 160 -16.80 11.73 -8.43
C ILE A 160 -15.95 11.64 -9.70
N ASN A 161 -16.50 11.96 -10.87
CA ASN A 161 -15.80 11.88 -12.16
C ASN A 161 -15.11 10.53 -12.36
N SER A 162 -15.75 9.44 -11.95
CA SER A 162 -15.16 8.09 -11.95
C SER A 162 -16.00 7.17 -12.84
N ALA A 163 -15.44 6.04 -13.25
CA ALA A 163 -16.16 5.00 -13.98
C ALA A 163 -16.20 3.73 -13.13
N LEU A 164 -17.33 3.03 -13.14
CA LEU A 164 -17.49 1.73 -12.50
C LEU A 164 -18.24 0.79 -13.45
N GLU A 165 -17.72 -0.42 -13.65
CA GLU A 165 -18.37 -1.44 -14.47
C GLU A 165 -19.37 -2.29 -13.68
N LYS A 166 -18.97 -2.81 -12.51
CA LYS A 166 -19.77 -3.72 -11.69
C LYS A 166 -19.74 -3.34 -10.22
N LEU A 167 -20.92 -3.11 -9.65
CA LEU A 167 -21.12 -2.85 -8.23
C LEU A 167 -21.96 -3.95 -7.58
N ARG A 168 -21.53 -4.39 -6.40
CA ARG A 168 -22.39 -5.06 -5.42
C ARG A 168 -22.31 -4.28 -4.11
N ASP A 169 -23.38 -3.58 -3.75
CA ASP A 169 -23.50 -2.83 -2.50
C ASP A 169 -24.51 -3.46 -1.54
N GLY A 170 -24.38 -3.14 -0.25
CA GLY A 170 -25.40 -3.44 0.75
C GLY A 170 -26.44 -2.33 0.84
N GLU A 171 -26.01 -1.05 0.85
CA GLU A 171 -26.89 0.05 1.21
C GLU A 171 -26.48 1.40 0.56
N THR A 172 -27.08 1.72 -0.60
CA THR A 172 -27.14 3.07 -1.22
C THR A 172 -25.84 3.69 -1.79
N PRO A 173 -25.66 3.71 -3.14
CA PRO A 173 -24.54 4.38 -3.77
C PRO A 173 -24.85 5.85 -4.09
N ARG A 174 -23.89 6.78 -3.88
CA ARG A 174 -23.99 8.20 -4.25
C ARG A 174 -23.05 8.54 -5.40
N TRP A 175 -23.63 8.90 -6.54
CA TRP A 175 -22.92 9.21 -7.79
C TRP A 175 -22.91 10.72 -8.09
N ARG A 176 -21.76 11.26 -8.53
CA ARG A 176 -21.68 12.62 -9.10
C ARG A 176 -20.81 12.60 -10.36
N LYS A 177 -21.45 12.72 -11.54
CA LYS A 177 -20.83 12.68 -12.89
C LYS A 177 -20.01 11.40 -13.12
N VAL A 178 -20.67 10.31 -13.51
CA VAL A 178 -20.08 8.98 -13.70
C VAL A 178 -20.57 8.35 -15.00
N ARG A 179 -19.68 7.63 -15.70
CA ARG A 179 -20.04 6.76 -16.85
C ARG A 179 -20.15 5.34 -16.28
N SER A 180 -21.37 4.85 -16.09
CA SER A 180 -21.62 3.49 -15.57
C SER A 180 -21.87 2.52 -16.72
N GLY A 181 -21.12 1.40 -16.74
CA GLY A 181 -21.56 0.18 -17.40
C GLY A 181 -22.58 -0.54 -16.50
N GLU A 182 -23.45 -1.36 -17.08
CA GLU A 182 -24.68 -1.90 -16.49
C GLU A 182 -24.62 -2.34 -15.01
N THR A 183 -25.61 -1.86 -14.24
CA THR A 183 -25.87 -2.25 -12.85
C THR A 183 -26.58 -3.61 -12.82
N LEU A 184 -25.91 -4.68 -12.43
CA LEU A 184 -26.58 -5.93 -12.03
C LEU A 184 -26.90 -5.85 -10.53
N ARG A 185 -28.20 -5.89 -10.20
CA ARG A 185 -28.72 -6.01 -8.82
C ARG A 185 -28.48 -7.42 -8.27
#